data_AF-A0A0Q6TMY6-F1
#
_entry.id   AF-A0A0Q6TMY6-F1
#
_cell.length_a   1.000
_cell.length_b   1.000
_cell.length_c   1.000
_cell.angle_alpha   90.00
_cell.angle_beta   90.00
_cell.angle_gamma   90.00
#
_symmetry.space_group_name_H-M   'P 1'
#
loop_
_entity.id
_entity.type
_entity.pdbx_description
1 polymer ?
#
loop_
_entity_poly.entity_id
_entity_poly.type
_entity_poly.pdbx_seq_one_letter_code
_entity_poly.pdbx_strand_id
1 'polypeptide(L)'
;MACVGIGLGLAGGANAEGMNGVPASKQALVQRVLDKMALDAVGLQMLQTPVADMLRQSRVVVQSRVPAEKQDATMKDITAEATKFIEQEGPALRTSTHAIVQSSVAPLLAQKFSEDELKQLAGILESPVLAKFEGVVPELKKAVGENVAKANAAQIQPKMTALQNRVGLKLRAAVGQ
;
A
#
# COMPACT_ATOMS: atom_id res chain seq x y z
N MET A 1 -10.29 -48.66 -38.11
CA MET A 1 -11.39 -47.88 -38.70
C MET A 1 -11.80 -46.87 -37.63
N ALA A 2 -11.06 -45.75 -37.52
CA ALA A 2 -11.42 -44.40 -38.00
C ALA A 2 -12.49 -43.77 -37.07
N CYS A 3 -12.38 -42.59 -36.43
CA CYS A 3 -11.61 -41.34 -36.60
C CYS A 3 -11.36 -40.73 -35.18
N VAL A 4 -10.18 -40.22 -34.82
CA VAL A 4 -9.72 -38.82 -34.94
C VAL A 4 -10.83 -37.77 -34.77
N GLY A 5 -10.70 -36.97 -33.71
CA GLY A 5 -11.46 -35.76 -33.45
C GLY A 5 -10.69 -34.85 -32.48
N ILE A 6 -9.58 -34.29 -32.97
CA ILE A 6 -8.81 -33.21 -32.32
C ILE A 6 -9.72 -31.98 -32.26
N GLY A 7 -10.00 -31.50 -31.05
CA GLY A 7 -10.62 -30.20 -30.78
C GLY A 7 -9.70 -29.32 -29.96
N LEU A 8 -8.51 -29.05 -30.48
CA LEU A 8 -7.60 -28.02 -29.98
C LEU A 8 -8.08 -26.68 -30.56
N GLY A 9 -8.60 -25.77 -29.72
CA GLY A 9 -9.02 -24.46 -30.19
C GLY A 9 -9.46 -23.52 -29.08
N LEU A 10 -8.67 -22.45 -28.89
CA LEU A 10 -8.91 -21.23 -28.10
C LEU A 10 -8.36 -21.23 -26.65
N ALA A 11 -7.03 -21.19 -26.55
CA ALA A 11 -6.40 -20.32 -25.55
C ALA A 11 -6.48 -18.86 -26.06
N GLY A 12 -7.65 -18.24 -25.92
CA GLY A 12 -7.85 -16.80 -26.08
C GLY A 12 -7.69 -16.15 -24.70
N GLY A 13 -6.73 -15.22 -24.56
CA GLY A 13 -6.31 -14.67 -23.28
C GLY A 13 -7.45 -14.09 -22.43
N ALA A 14 -7.45 -14.46 -21.15
CA ALA A 14 -8.36 -13.97 -20.11
C ALA A 14 -8.20 -12.47 -19.78
N ASN A 15 -7.61 -11.66 -20.67
CA ASN A 15 -7.41 -10.21 -20.48
C ASN A 15 -8.49 -9.37 -21.18
N ALA A 16 -9.44 -9.96 -21.93
CA ALA A 16 -10.25 -9.21 -22.88
C ALA A 16 -11.74 -9.05 -22.55
N GLU A 17 -12.31 -9.79 -21.58
CA GLU A 17 -13.78 -9.82 -21.41
C GLU A 17 -14.37 -8.45 -21.01
N GLY A 18 -13.62 -7.62 -20.28
CA GLY A 18 -14.07 -6.29 -19.85
C GLY A 18 -13.88 -5.17 -20.89
N MET A 19 -12.97 -5.33 -21.86
CA MET A 19 -12.58 -4.27 -22.80
C MET A 19 -13.02 -4.54 -24.24
N ASN A 20 -13.98 -5.46 -24.42
CA ASN A 20 -14.57 -5.77 -25.71
C ASN A 20 -15.12 -4.50 -26.37
N GLY A 21 -14.70 -4.23 -27.61
CA GLY A 21 -15.07 -3.01 -28.37
C GLY A 21 -14.17 -1.80 -28.14
N VAL A 22 -13.19 -1.87 -27.23
CA VAL A 22 -12.14 -0.84 -27.09
C VAL A 22 -11.03 -1.11 -28.10
N PRO A 23 -10.55 -0.10 -28.87
CA PRO A 23 -9.44 -0.27 -29.80
C PRO A 23 -8.16 -0.78 -29.11
N ALA A 24 -7.41 -1.66 -29.77
CA ALA A 24 -6.21 -2.28 -29.21
C ALA A 24 -5.15 -1.28 -28.75
N SER A 25 -5.00 -0.14 -29.46
CA SER A 25 -4.10 0.95 -29.07
C SER A 25 -4.48 1.56 -27.72
N LYS A 26 -5.78 1.81 -27.52
CA LYS A 26 -6.32 2.31 -26.27
C LYS A 26 -6.22 1.27 -25.15
N GLN A 27 -6.42 -0.02 -25.44
CA GLN A 27 -6.23 -1.09 -24.46
C GLN A 27 -4.78 -1.13 -23.94
N ALA A 28 -3.80 -1.03 -24.83
CA ALA A 28 -2.39 -1.01 -24.46
C ALA A 28 -2.04 0.19 -23.55
N LEU A 29 -2.62 1.37 -23.80
CA LEU A 29 -2.43 2.54 -22.95
C LEU A 29 -3.05 2.37 -21.56
N VAL A 30 -4.24 1.77 -21.46
CA VAL A 30 -4.84 1.42 -20.16
C VAL A 30 -3.91 0.50 -19.38
N GLN A 31 -3.37 -0.55 -20.01
CA GLN A 31 -2.46 -1.47 -19.33
C GLN A 31 -1.20 -0.76 -18.81
N ARG A 32 -0.60 0.13 -19.60
CA ARG A 32 0.55 0.93 -19.17
C ARG A 32 0.25 1.81 -17.94
N VAL A 33 -0.95 2.39 -17.88
CA VAL A 33 -1.39 3.16 -16.70
C VAL A 33 -1.54 2.23 -15.50
N LEU A 34 -2.23 1.10 -15.66
CA LEU A 34 -2.45 0.13 -14.59
C LEU A 34 -1.14 -0.40 -14.00
N ASP A 35 -0.15 -0.71 -14.85
CA ASP A 35 1.17 -1.19 -14.44
C ASP A 35 1.89 -0.21 -13.49
N LYS A 36 1.56 1.09 -13.55
CA LYS A 36 2.13 2.13 -12.68
C LYS A 36 1.32 2.40 -11.42
N MET A 37 0.07 1.96 -11.35
CA MET A 37 -0.80 2.22 -10.19
C MET A 37 -0.56 1.27 -9.01
N ALA A 38 0.22 0.19 -9.19
CA ALA A 38 0.57 -0.79 -8.15
C ALA A 38 -0.65 -1.34 -7.39
N LEU A 39 -1.77 -1.59 -8.10
CA LEU A 39 -3.04 -1.99 -7.49
C LEU A 39 -3.01 -3.38 -6.83
N ASP A 40 -2.04 -4.22 -7.14
CA ASP A 40 -1.86 -5.53 -6.48
C ASP A 40 -1.67 -5.40 -4.96
N ALA A 41 -1.08 -4.28 -4.51
CA ALA A 41 -0.90 -4.01 -3.08
C ALA A 41 -2.23 -3.85 -2.34
N VAL A 42 -3.29 -3.39 -3.03
CA VAL A 42 -4.63 -3.18 -2.44
C VAL A 42 -5.22 -4.51 -1.97
N GLY A 43 -5.07 -5.55 -2.77
CA GLY A 43 -5.50 -6.91 -2.42
C GLY A 43 -4.83 -7.42 -1.16
N LEU A 44 -3.51 -7.28 -1.06
CA LEU A 44 -2.76 -7.70 0.12
C LEU A 44 -3.12 -6.86 1.35
N GLN A 45 -3.42 -5.58 1.19
CA GLN A 45 -3.78 -4.69 2.29
C GLN A 45 -5.11 -5.07 2.95
N MET A 46 -6.03 -5.69 2.20
CA MET A 46 -7.24 -6.32 2.73
C MET A 46 -6.91 -7.37 3.81
N LEU A 47 -5.80 -8.11 3.64
CA LEU A 47 -5.35 -9.13 4.59
C LEU A 47 -4.45 -8.55 5.70
N GLN A 48 -3.55 -7.64 5.35
CA GLN A 48 -2.57 -7.09 6.30
C GLN A 48 -3.23 -6.26 7.40
N THR A 49 -4.29 -5.51 7.08
CA THR A 49 -4.98 -4.65 8.05
C THR A 49 -5.55 -5.44 9.25
N PRO A 50 -6.42 -6.45 9.05
CA PRO A 50 -6.94 -7.23 10.17
C PRO A 50 -5.86 -8.03 10.90
N VAL A 51 -4.82 -8.50 10.21
CA VAL A 51 -3.69 -9.19 10.85
C VAL A 51 -2.90 -8.23 11.76
N ALA A 52 -2.65 -7.01 11.33
CA ALA A 52 -1.98 -6.00 12.15
C ALA A 52 -2.80 -5.65 13.40
N ASP A 53 -4.12 -5.54 13.27
CA ASP A 53 -5.02 -5.31 14.41
C ASP A 53 -5.01 -6.50 15.39
N MET A 54 -5.04 -7.73 14.88
CA MET A 54 -4.90 -8.93 15.69
C MET A 54 -3.57 -8.91 16.47
N LEU A 55 -2.44 -8.64 15.80
CA LEU A 55 -1.12 -8.58 16.46
C LEU A 55 -1.05 -7.49 17.55
N ARG A 56 -1.67 -6.33 17.31
CA ARG A 56 -1.78 -5.26 18.30
C ARG A 56 -2.58 -5.70 19.53
N GLN A 57 -3.72 -6.37 19.33
CA GLN A 57 -4.54 -6.90 20.41
C GLN A 57 -3.81 -8.02 21.18
N SER A 58 -3.17 -8.94 20.46
CA SER A 58 -2.34 -9.99 21.05
C SER A 58 -1.26 -9.42 21.96
N ARG A 59 -0.60 -8.32 21.55
CA ARG A 59 0.41 -7.65 22.39
C ARG A 59 -0.16 -7.17 23.73
N VAL A 60 -1.35 -6.61 23.74
CA VAL A 60 -2.02 -6.17 24.99
C VAL A 60 -2.31 -7.37 25.89
N VAL A 61 -2.81 -8.47 25.32
CA VAL A 61 -3.09 -9.70 26.07
C VAL A 61 -1.81 -10.31 26.62
N VAL A 62 -0.76 -10.41 25.81
CA VAL A 62 0.53 -10.97 26.24
C VAL A 62 1.15 -10.14 27.36
N GLN A 63 1.18 -8.82 27.24
CA GLN A 63 1.72 -7.94 28.28
C GLN A 63 0.95 -8.02 29.61
N SER A 64 -0.37 -8.30 29.55
CA SER A 64 -1.22 -8.33 30.74
C SER A 64 -1.41 -9.72 31.36
N ARG A 65 -1.24 -10.81 30.59
CA ARG A 65 -1.58 -12.17 31.02
C ARG A 65 -0.41 -13.15 31.02
N VAL A 66 0.68 -12.85 30.31
CA VAL A 66 1.82 -13.77 30.17
C VAL A 66 2.98 -13.33 31.08
N PRO A 67 3.62 -14.26 31.82
CA PRO A 67 4.82 -13.96 32.60
C PRO A 67 5.91 -13.29 31.76
N ALA A 68 6.60 -12.28 32.32
CA ALA A 68 7.52 -11.41 31.60
C ALA A 68 8.58 -12.18 30.80
N GLU A 69 9.12 -13.25 31.39
CA GLU A 69 10.13 -14.12 30.79
C GLU A 69 9.62 -14.93 29.58
N LYS A 70 8.30 -15.02 29.37
CA LYS A 70 7.68 -15.72 28.23
C LYS A 70 7.10 -14.77 27.18
N GLN A 71 6.89 -13.49 27.49
CA GLN A 71 6.20 -12.54 26.62
C GLN A 71 6.83 -12.44 25.23
N ASP A 72 8.17 -12.33 25.17
CA ASP A 72 8.90 -12.19 23.91
C ASP A 72 8.79 -13.44 23.03
N ALA A 73 8.95 -14.63 23.62
CA ALA A 73 8.82 -15.90 22.90
C ALA A 73 7.39 -16.07 22.37
N THR A 74 6.38 -15.84 23.21
CA THR A 74 4.97 -15.91 22.81
C THR A 74 4.63 -14.92 21.70
N MET A 75 5.12 -13.67 21.76
CA MET A 75 4.89 -12.70 20.68
C MET A 75 5.56 -13.10 19.36
N LYS A 76 6.74 -13.72 19.42
CA LYS A 76 7.44 -14.22 18.22
C LYS A 76 6.64 -15.33 17.55
N ASP A 77 6.14 -16.30 18.33
CA ASP A 77 5.33 -17.40 17.81
C ASP A 77 4.04 -16.88 17.16
N ILE A 78 3.33 -15.95 17.80
CA ILE A 78 2.12 -15.31 17.25
C ILE A 78 2.45 -14.57 15.94
N THR A 79 3.58 -13.86 15.88
CA THR A 79 4.00 -13.13 14.68
C THR A 79 4.37 -14.09 13.55
N ALA A 80 4.99 -15.23 13.86
CA ALA A 80 5.33 -16.26 12.89
C ALA A 80 4.08 -16.87 12.24
N GLU A 81 3.06 -17.21 13.05
CA GLU A 81 1.77 -17.71 12.53
C GLU A 81 1.07 -16.66 11.65
N ALA A 82 1.07 -15.39 12.08
CA ALA A 82 0.51 -14.30 11.28
C ALA A 82 1.22 -14.12 9.93
N THR A 83 2.56 -14.25 9.92
CA THR A 83 3.37 -14.15 8.69
C THR A 83 3.07 -15.30 7.75
N LYS A 84 3.06 -16.53 8.28
CA LYS A 84 2.74 -17.75 7.52
C LYS A 84 1.36 -17.66 6.88
N PHE A 85 0.37 -17.16 7.61
CA PHE A 85 -0.97 -16.93 7.07
C PHE A 85 -0.97 -15.97 5.87
N ILE A 86 -0.28 -14.83 5.96
CA ILE A 86 -0.16 -13.88 4.85
C ILE A 86 0.57 -14.50 3.65
N GLU A 87 1.61 -15.29 3.88
CA GLU A 87 2.36 -15.97 2.82
C GLU A 87 1.53 -17.03 2.10
N GLN A 88 0.70 -17.77 2.83
CA GLN A 88 -0.19 -18.80 2.30
C GLN A 88 -1.32 -18.20 1.46
N GLU A 89 -1.98 -17.15 1.96
CA GLU A 89 -3.15 -16.57 1.30
C GLU A 89 -2.78 -15.52 0.23
N GLY A 90 -1.60 -14.90 0.36
CA GLY A 90 -1.14 -13.81 -0.49
C GLY A 90 -1.19 -14.09 -2.00
N PRO A 91 -0.73 -15.25 -2.51
CA PRO A 91 -0.79 -15.58 -3.95
C PRO A 91 -2.22 -15.62 -4.51
N ALA A 92 -3.17 -16.20 -3.78
CA ALA A 92 -4.57 -16.27 -4.19
C ALA A 92 -5.19 -14.86 -4.25
N LEU A 93 -4.90 -14.02 -3.25
CA LEU A 93 -5.34 -12.62 -3.22
C LEU A 93 -4.73 -11.78 -4.33
N ARG A 94 -3.44 -11.96 -4.66
CA ARG A 94 -2.82 -11.26 -5.80
C ARG A 94 -3.49 -11.67 -7.11
N THR A 95 -3.75 -12.96 -7.30
CA THR A 95 -4.42 -13.48 -8.49
C THR A 95 -5.84 -12.91 -8.63
N SER A 96 -6.62 -12.92 -7.55
CA SER A 96 -7.98 -12.36 -7.57
C SER A 96 -7.97 -10.85 -7.77
N THR A 97 -7.02 -10.14 -7.18
CA THR A 97 -6.86 -8.68 -7.35
C THR A 97 -6.53 -8.35 -8.79
N HIS A 98 -5.57 -9.04 -9.41
CA HIS A 98 -5.25 -8.86 -10.82
C HIS A 98 -6.48 -9.12 -11.70
N ALA A 99 -7.23 -10.20 -11.45
CA ALA A 99 -8.45 -10.49 -12.19
C ALA A 99 -9.49 -9.35 -12.05
N ILE A 100 -9.72 -8.83 -10.84
CA ILE A 100 -10.64 -7.71 -10.58
C ILE A 100 -10.17 -6.43 -11.28
N VAL A 101 -8.86 -6.14 -11.25
CA VAL A 101 -8.28 -5.00 -11.96
C VAL A 101 -8.59 -5.09 -13.45
N GLN A 102 -8.37 -6.25 -14.06
CA GLN A 102 -8.65 -6.46 -15.48
C GLN A 102 -10.16 -6.45 -15.81
N SER A 103 -11.00 -7.08 -14.98
CA SER A 103 -12.43 -7.21 -15.26
C SER A 103 -13.24 -5.96 -14.95
N SER A 104 -12.77 -5.11 -14.04
CA SER A 104 -13.58 -4.00 -13.49
C SER A 104 -12.90 -2.64 -13.55
N VAL A 105 -11.57 -2.57 -13.39
CA VAL A 105 -10.83 -1.29 -13.38
C VAL A 105 -10.38 -0.90 -14.79
N ALA A 106 -9.85 -1.85 -15.57
CA ALA A 106 -9.41 -1.59 -16.94
C ALA A 106 -10.53 -1.03 -17.85
N PRO A 107 -11.77 -1.58 -17.83
CA PRO A 107 -12.87 -1.03 -18.62
C PRO A 107 -13.30 0.36 -18.14
N LEU A 108 -13.26 0.59 -16.82
CA LEU A 108 -13.58 1.88 -16.24
C LEU A 108 -12.57 2.95 -16.69
N LEU A 109 -11.27 2.65 -16.71
CA LEU A 109 -10.26 3.55 -17.27
C LEU A 109 -10.49 3.80 -18.77
N ALA A 110 -10.78 2.76 -19.54
CA ALA A 110 -11.07 2.89 -20.97
C ALA A 110 -12.32 3.74 -21.27
N GLN A 111 -13.32 3.72 -20.39
CA GLN A 111 -14.54 4.52 -20.50
C GLN A 111 -14.31 5.98 -20.07
N LYS A 112 -13.54 6.21 -19.00
CA LYS A 112 -13.40 7.53 -18.37
C LYS A 112 -12.41 8.45 -19.08
N PHE A 113 -11.46 7.89 -19.81
CA PHE A 113 -10.42 8.65 -20.48
C PHE A 113 -10.44 8.41 -21.98
N SER A 114 -10.14 9.44 -22.76
CA SER A 114 -9.82 9.32 -24.18
C SER A 114 -8.47 8.63 -24.40
N GLU A 115 -8.19 8.23 -25.65
CA GLU A 115 -6.90 7.63 -26.00
C GLU A 115 -5.74 8.62 -25.79
N ASP A 116 -5.93 9.88 -26.16
CA ASP A 116 -4.93 10.94 -25.99
C ASP A 116 -4.64 11.22 -24.51
N GLU A 117 -5.67 11.27 -23.65
CA GLU A 117 -5.50 11.45 -22.21
C GLU A 117 -4.77 10.26 -21.57
N LEU A 118 -5.10 9.02 -21.96
CA LEU A 118 -4.37 7.83 -21.48
C LEU A 118 -2.91 7.84 -21.92
N LYS A 119 -2.62 8.33 -23.13
CA LYS A 119 -1.25 8.49 -23.63
C LYS A 119 -0.47 9.52 -22.81
N GLN A 120 -1.07 10.67 -22.53
CA GLN A 120 -0.47 11.69 -21.68
C GLN A 120 -0.23 11.16 -20.26
N LEU A 121 -1.23 10.49 -19.68
CA LEU A 121 -1.16 9.93 -18.34
C LEU A 121 -0.06 8.86 -18.24
N ALA A 122 0.00 7.92 -19.18
CA ALA A 122 1.07 6.93 -19.23
C ALA A 122 2.45 7.59 -19.31
N GLY A 123 2.60 8.61 -20.17
CA GLY A 123 3.85 9.36 -20.29
C GLY A 123 4.27 10.10 -19.01
N ILE A 124 3.32 10.65 -18.26
CA ILE A 124 3.57 11.28 -16.96
C ILE A 124 4.05 10.23 -15.94
N LEU A 125 3.30 9.11 -15.81
CA LEU A 125 3.60 8.06 -14.83
C LEU A 125 4.90 7.30 -15.12
N GLU A 126 5.33 7.28 -16.38
CA GLU A 126 6.59 6.67 -16.82
C GLU A 126 7.76 7.66 -16.84
N SER A 127 7.51 8.93 -16.53
CA SER A 127 8.52 9.97 -16.62
C SER A 127 9.68 9.71 -15.66
N PRO A 128 10.91 9.50 -16.14
CA PRO A 128 12.07 9.35 -15.27
C PRO A 128 12.38 10.65 -14.50
N VAL A 129 11.95 11.80 -15.05
CA VAL A 129 12.07 13.09 -14.37
C VAL A 129 11.10 13.17 -13.19
N LEU A 130 9.85 12.69 -13.36
CA LEU A 130 8.90 12.60 -12.25
C LEU A 130 9.41 11.65 -11.17
N ALA A 131 9.87 10.45 -11.55
CA ALA A 131 10.44 9.49 -10.60
C ALA A 131 11.65 10.06 -9.83
N LYS A 132 12.54 10.79 -10.53
CA LYS A 132 13.66 11.51 -9.88
C LYS A 132 13.16 12.57 -8.91
N PHE A 133 12.16 13.36 -9.33
CA PHE A 133 11.56 14.39 -8.48
C PHE A 133 10.96 13.79 -7.20
N GLU A 134 10.14 12.74 -7.32
CA GLU A 134 9.56 12.03 -6.18
C GLU A 134 10.63 11.48 -5.23
N GLY A 135 11.72 10.94 -5.78
CA GLY A 135 12.87 10.45 -5.02
C GLY A 135 13.59 11.54 -4.21
N VAL A 136 13.63 12.79 -4.68
CA VAL A 136 14.29 13.90 -3.96
C VAL A 136 13.37 14.65 -3.01
N VAL A 137 12.05 14.52 -3.13
CA VAL A 137 11.08 15.24 -2.25
C VAL A 137 11.35 15.06 -0.75
N PRO A 138 11.69 13.86 -0.21
CA PRO A 138 12.01 13.71 1.21
C PRO A 138 13.22 14.54 1.64
N GLU A 139 14.26 14.62 0.81
CA GLU A 139 15.45 15.44 1.05
C GLU A 139 15.11 16.93 1.05
N LEU A 140 14.32 17.37 0.06
CA LEU A 140 13.84 18.76 -0.02
C LEU A 140 13.04 19.14 1.24
N LYS A 141 12.13 18.26 1.69
CA LYS A 141 11.36 18.45 2.93
C LYS A 141 12.27 18.51 4.16
N LYS A 142 13.28 17.64 4.25
CA LYS A 142 14.28 17.66 5.32
C LYS A 142 15.04 18.99 5.35
N ALA A 143 15.51 19.46 4.19
CA ALA A 143 16.20 20.74 4.08
C ALA A 143 15.34 21.91 4.54
N VAL A 144 14.05 21.94 4.17
CA VAL A 144 13.10 22.95 4.68
C VAL A 144 12.98 22.86 6.20
N GLY A 145 12.77 21.66 6.76
CA GLY A 145 12.63 21.45 8.20
C GLY A 145 13.85 21.91 9.01
N GLU A 146 15.05 21.55 8.57
CA GLU A 146 16.29 21.96 9.23
C GLU A 146 16.50 23.47 9.19
N ASN A 147 16.21 24.12 8.06
CA ASN A 147 16.38 25.56 7.91
C ASN A 147 15.33 26.33 8.73
N VAL A 148 14.07 25.87 8.75
CA VAL A 148 13.03 26.44 9.60
C VAL A 148 13.40 26.30 11.07
N ALA A 149 13.86 25.13 11.51
CA ALA A 149 14.29 24.91 12.89
C ALA A 149 15.46 25.84 13.27
N LYS A 150 16.49 25.93 12.43
CA LYS A 150 17.64 26.83 12.64
C LYS A 150 17.22 28.29 12.73
N ALA A 151 16.39 28.77 11.81
CA ALA A 151 15.95 30.16 11.76
C ALA A 151 15.07 30.56 12.95
N ASN A 152 14.32 29.62 13.53
CA ASN A 152 13.33 29.90 14.57
C ASN A 152 13.75 29.41 15.98
N ALA A 153 14.92 28.76 16.12
CA ALA A 153 15.36 28.15 17.38
C ALA A 153 15.33 29.14 18.56
N ALA A 154 15.87 30.34 18.38
CA ALA A 154 15.92 31.37 19.42
C ALA A 154 14.53 31.81 19.92
N GLN A 155 13.53 31.79 19.04
CA GLN A 155 12.16 32.20 19.37
C GLN A 155 11.32 31.06 19.95
N ILE A 156 11.52 29.82 19.47
CA ILE A 156 10.68 28.66 19.79
C ILE A 156 11.18 27.92 21.02
N GLN A 157 12.50 27.78 21.21
CA GLN A 157 13.06 26.99 22.30
C GLN A 157 12.56 27.43 23.69
N PRO A 158 12.49 28.74 24.04
CA PRO A 158 11.97 29.15 25.34
C PRO A 158 10.49 28.79 25.53
N LYS A 159 9.69 28.90 24.46
CA LYS A 159 8.26 28.54 24.47
C LYS A 159 8.05 27.05 24.64
N MET A 160 8.93 26.23 24.06
CA MET A 160 8.90 24.78 24.22
C MET A 160 9.19 24.37 25.66
N THR A 161 10.21 24.94 26.30
CA THR A 161 10.50 24.71 27.72
C THR A 161 9.31 25.09 28.61
N ALA A 162 8.68 26.24 28.35
CA ALA A 162 7.49 26.67 29.09
C ALA A 162 6.31 25.70 28.92
N LEU A 163 6.13 25.12 27.73
CA LEU A 163 5.12 24.10 27.48
C LEU A 163 5.41 22.81 28.25
N GLN A 164 6.65 22.30 28.17
CA GLN A 164 7.08 21.08 28.88
C GLN A 164 6.80 21.18 30.38
N ASN A 165 7.09 22.33 30.99
CA ASN A 165 6.81 22.58 32.40
C ASN A 165 5.31 22.49 32.72
N ARG A 166 4.46 23.13 31.91
CA ARG A 166 2.99 23.10 32.09
C ARG A 166 2.42 21.69 31.93
N VAL A 167 2.92 20.92 30.96
CA VAL A 167 2.50 19.52 30.75
C VAL A 167 2.92 18.66 31.93
N GLY A 168 4.17 18.78 32.40
CA GLY A 168 4.67 18.05 33.57
C GLY A 168 3.87 18.33 34.84
N LEU A 169 3.46 19.59 35.06
CA LEU A 169 2.58 19.97 36.18
C LEU A 169 1.22 19.28 36.09
N LYS A 170 0.59 19.27 34.92
CA LYS A 170 -0.71 18.60 34.71
C LYS A 170 -0.62 17.09 34.91
N LEU A 171 0.46 16.46 34.42
CA LEU A 171 0.68 15.02 34.62
C LEU A 171 0.86 14.68 36.10
N ARG A 172 1.65 15.44 36.86
CA ARG A 172 1.82 15.25 38.31
C ARG A 172 0.50 15.39 39.07
N ALA A 173 -0.29 16.41 38.76
CA ALA A 173 -1.60 16.61 39.38
C ALA A 173 -2.56 15.43 39.09
N ALA A 174 -2.49 14.84 37.89
CA ALA A 174 -3.33 13.71 37.52
C ALA A 174 -2.96 12.39 38.22
N VAL A 175 -1.70 12.22 38.65
CA VAL A 175 -1.24 11.03 39.38
C VAL A 175 -1.29 11.19 40.91
N GLY A 176 -1.80 12.31 41.42
CA GLY A 176 -2.02 12.52 42.85
C GLY A 176 -0.76 12.84 43.65
N GLN A 177 -0.08 13.94 43.29
CA GLN A 177 0.72 14.75 44.22
C GLN A 177 0.23 16.20 44.21
#